data_AF-A0A3E0RFA7-F1
#
_entry.id   AF-A0A3E0RFA7-F1
#
_cell.length_a   1.000
_cell.length_b   1.000
_cell.length_c   1.000
_cell.angle_alpha   90.00
_cell.angle_beta   90.00
_cell.angle_gamma   90.00
#
_symmetry.space_group_name_H-M   'P 1'
#
loop_
_entity.id
_entity.type
_entity.pdbx_description
1 polymer ?
#
loop_
_entity_poly.entity_id
_entity_poly.type
_entity_poly.pdbx_seq_one_letter_code
_entity_poly.pdbx_strand_id
1 'polypeptide(L)'
;MSVRDTIRSMVPAALLEWNRTRKKKLQRKLLEQKRAAGAVWTKEKLVTSLKEAGVDANRDLLVHSAMSKIGYVDGGPATVVAAMQ
;
A
#
# COMPACT_ATOMS: atom_id res chain seq x y z
N MET A 1 24.22 4.76 17.50
CA MET A 1 23.92 5.35 16.18
C MET A 1 24.33 4.35 15.10
N SER A 2 23.42 3.98 14.20
CA SER A 2 23.75 3.09 13.09
C SER A 2 24.49 3.89 12.01
N VAL A 3 25.47 3.29 11.33
CA VAL A 3 26.21 3.89 10.19
C VAL A 3 25.26 4.51 9.14
N ARG A 4 24.05 3.95 9.04
CA ARG A 4 22.96 4.44 8.18
C ARG A 4 22.46 5.84 8.54
N ASP A 5 22.45 6.20 9.83
CA ASP A 5 22.02 7.52 10.30
C ASP A 5 23.11 8.57 10.11
N THR A 6 24.38 8.21 10.29
CA THR A 6 25.52 9.11 10.07
C THR A 6 25.66 9.52 8.60
N ILE A 7 25.42 8.56 7.69
CA ILE A 7 25.38 8.86 6.26
C ILE A 7 24.17 9.75 5.92
N ARG A 8 23.02 9.52 6.57
CA ARG A 8 21.81 10.31 6.33
C ARG A 8 21.94 11.76 6.81
N SER A 9 22.68 12.02 7.88
CA SER A 9 22.92 13.38 8.39
C SER A 9 23.91 14.17 7.53
N MET A 10 24.77 13.51 6.76
CA MET A 10 25.71 14.15 5.83
C MET A 10 25.13 14.32 4.41
N VAL A 11 24.07 13.61 4.07
CA VAL A 11 23.43 13.71 2.75
C VAL A 11 22.51 14.93 2.70
N PRO A 12 22.65 15.81 1.69
CA PRO A 12 21.77 16.96 1.52
C PRO A 12 20.29 16.56 1.46
N ALA A 13 19.42 17.30 2.16
CA ALA A 13 17.98 17.04 2.19
C ALA A 13 17.36 16.92 0.78
N ALA A 14 17.88 17.68 -0.18
CA ALA A 14 17.49 17.61 -1.59
C ALA A 14 17.69 16.21 -2.22
N LEU A 15 18.79 15.53 -1.91
CA LEU A 15 19.07 14.19 -2.45
C LEU A 15 18.17 13.13 -1.82
N LEU A 16 17.86 13.28 -0.52
CA LEU A 16 16.91 12.40 0.18
C LEU A 16 15.50 12.55 -0.39
N GLU A 17 15.05 13.78 -0.63
CA GLU A 17 13.75 14.05 -1.24
C GLU A 17 13.68 13.57 -2.69
N TRP A 18 14.76 13.73 -3.46
CA TRP A 18 14.85 13.15 -4.81
C TRP A 18 14.73 11.62 -4.79
N ASN A 19 15.43 10.94 -3.86
CA ASN A 19 15.34 9.48 -3.76
C ASN A 19 13.92 9.03 -3.34
N ARG A 20 13.29 9.75 -2.41
CA ARG A 20 11.90 9.49 -1.98
C ARG A 20 10.92 9.63 -3.13
N THR A 21 11.01 10.72 -3.90
CA THR A 21 10.14 10.98 -5.05
C THR A 21 10.37 9.97 -6.17
N ARG A 22 11.62 9.60 -6.47
CA ARG A 22 11.95 8.52 -7.41
C ARG A 22 11.28 7.20 -7.02
N LYS A 23 11.42 6.77 -5.76
CA LYS A 23 10.80 5.52 -5.27
C LYS A 23 9.27 5.56 -5.36
N LYS A 24 8.64 6.70 -5.02
CA LYS A 24 7.20 6.89 -5.16
C LYS A 24 6.75 6.77 -6.63
N LYS A 25 7.47 7.41 -7.56
CA LYS A 25 7.17 7.32 -9.00
C LYS A 25 7.29 5.87 -9.52
N LEU A 26 8.33 5.15 -9.11
CA LEU A 26 8.51 3.74 -9.47
C LEU A 26 7.34 2.88 -8.98
N GLN A 27 6.96 3.03 -7.71
CA GLN A 27 5.80 2.33 -7.16
C GLN A 27 4.51 2.66 -7.90
N ARG A 28 4.26 3.94 -8.21
CA ARG A 28 3.09 4.35 -8.97
C ARG A 28 3.04 3.72 -10.36
N LYS A 29 4.19 3.67 -11.06
CA LYS A 29 4.30 3.00 -12.36
C LYS A 29 4.00 1.50 -12.26
N LEU A 30 4.50 0.82 -11.23
CA LEU A 30 4.20 -0.60 -11.00
C LEU A 30 2.71 -0.84 -10.71
N LEU A 31 2.07 0.05 -9.95
CA LEU A 31 0.64 -0.03 -9.67
C LEU A 31 -0.21 0.22 -10.93
N GLU A 32 0.19 1.18 -11.77
CA GLU A 32 -0.46 1.43 -13.07
C GLU A 32 -0.30 0.24 -14.03
N GLN A 33 0.87 -0.41 -14.05
CA GLN A 33 1.07 -1.65 -14.80
C GLN A 33 0.15 -2.78 -14.31
N LYS A 34 -0.02 -2.95 -12.99
CA LYS A 34 -0.97 -3.92 -12.42
C LYS A 34 -2.41 -3.61 -12.80
N ARG A 35 -2.79 -2.32 -12.81
CA ARG A 35 -4.10 -1.87 -13.30
C ARG A 35 -4.30 -2.25 -14.77
N ALA A 36 -3.31 -1.96 -15.62
CA ALA A 36 -3.36 -2.28 -17.06
C ALA A 36 -3.42 -3.79 -17.32
N ALA A 37 -2.78 -4.60 -16.47
CA ALA A 37 -2.85 -6.06 -16.51
C ALA A 37 -4.17 -6.64 -15.94
N GLY A 38 -5.11 -5.79 -15.48
CA GLY A 38 -6.38 -6.24 -14.91
C GLY A 38 -6.30 -6.75 -13.47
N ALA A 39 -5.12 -6.70 -12.84
CA ALA A 39 -4.91 -7.05 -11.43
C ALA A 39 -5.38 -5.92 -10.50
N VAL A 40 -6.67 -5.61 -10.59
CA VAL A 40 -7.38 -4.59 -9.82
C VAL A 40 -8.15 -5.24 -8.67
N TRP A 41 -7.96 -4.68 -7.47
CA TRP A 41 -8.73 -4.98 -6.27
C TRP A 41 -9.94 -4.04 -6.19
N THR A 42 -11.14 -4.60 -6.32
CA THR A 42 -12.41 -3.90 -6.08
C THR A 42 -12.89 -4.19 -4.66
N LYS A 43 -13.93 -3.46 -4.21
CA LYS A 43 -14.55 -3.68 -2.90
C LYS A 43 -14.99 -5.14 -2.74
N GLU A 44 -15.65 -5.69 -3.75
CA GLU A 44 -16.25 -7.03 -3.71
C GLU A 44 -15.16 -8.10 -3.60
N LYS A 45 -14.07 -7.96 -4.37
CA LYS A 45 -12.92 -8.88 -4.30
C LYS A 45 -12.25 -8.85 -2.92
N LEU A 46 -12.15 -7.67 -2.31
CA LEU A 46 -11.59 -7.51 -0.97
C LEU A 46 -12.49 -8.19 0.07
N VAL A 47 -13.80 -7.97 0.01
CA VAL A 47 -14.77 -8.62 0.92
C VAL A 47 -14.71 -10.14 0.80
N THR A 48 -14.71 -10.69 -0.42
CA THR A 48 -14.60 -12.13 -0.65
C THR A 48 -13.30 -12.68 -0.08
N SER A 49 -12.16 -12.02 -0.36
CA SER A 49 -10.86 -12.46 0.16
C SER A 49 -10.77 -12.41 1.68
N LEU A 50 -11.38 -11.42 2.33
CA LEU A 50 -11.44 -11.35 3.81
C LEU A 50 -12.28 -12.49 4.39
N LYS A 51 -13.42 -12.80 3.77
CA LYS A 51 -14.26 -13.94 4.18
C LYS A 51 -13.55 -15.28 3.98
N GLU A 52 -12.86 -15.46 2.86
CA GLU A 52 -12.05 -16.66 2.58
C GLU A 52 -10.88 -16.80 3.55
N ALA A 53 -10.31 -15.68 4.02
CA ALA A 53 -9.29 -15.66 5.06
C ALA A 53 -9.83 -15.98 6.47
N GLY A 54 -11.15 -16.16 6.62
CA GLY A 54 -11.81 -16.49 7.88
C GLY A 54 -12.11 -15.28 8.77
N VAL A 55 -12.16 -14.07 8.21
CA VAL A 55 -12.59 -12.89 8.97
C VAL A 55 -14.07 -13.00 9.31
N ASP A 56 -14.37 -12.99 10.61
CA ASP A 56 -15.73 -13.02 11.14
C ASP A 56 -16.30 -11.59 11.20
N ALA A 57 -17.48 -11.40 10.61
CA ALA A 57 -18.17 -10.11 10.58
C ALA A 57 -18.71 -9.67 11.96
N ASN A 58 -18.84 -10.59 12.93
CA ASN A 58 -19.39 -10.29 14.24
C ASN A 58 -18.32 -10.03 15.32
N ARG A 59 -17.04 -9.93 14.94
CA ARG A 59 -15.93 -9.78 15.88
C ARG A 59 -15.10 -8.55 15.56
N ASP A 60 -14.50 -7.99 16.60
CA ASP A 60 -13.56 -6.89 16.44
C ASP A 60 -12.29 -7.38 15.74
N LEU A 61 -11.82 -6.60 14.75
CA LEU A 61 -10.62 -6.89 13.98
C LEU A 61 -9.63 -5.72 14.06
N LEU A 62 -8.42 -6.01 14.55
CA LEU A 62 -7.30 -5.06 14.48
C LEU A 62 -6.52 -5.26 13.17
N VAL A 63 -6.37 -4.20 12.39
CA VAL A 63 -5.80 -4.28 11.03
C VAL A 63 -4.52 -3.46 10.92
N HIS A 64 -3.44 -4.12 10.48
CA HIS A 64 -2.23 -3.45 10.00
C HIS A 64 -2.17 -3.54 8.48
N SER A 65 -2.36 -2.40 7.80
CA SER A 65 -2.40 -2.37 6.33
C SER A 65 -1.15 -1.73 5.73
N ALA A 66 -0.66 -2.33 4.64
CA ALA A 66 0.39 -1.78 3.80
C ALA A 66 -0.16 -1.60 2.38
N MET A 67 -0.74 -0.42 2.11
CA MET A 67 -1.45 -0.13 0.84
C MET A 67 -0.64 -0.45 -0.42
N SER A 68 0.66 -0.16 -0.42
CA SER A 68 1.54 -0.43 -1.56
C SER A 68 1.74 -1.92 -1.85
N LYS A 69 1.50 -2.81 -0.86
CA LYS A 69 1.65 -4.26 -1.00
C LYS A 69 0.38 -4.96 -1.47
N ILE A 70 -0.79 -4.41 -1.16
CA ILE A 70 -2.09 -4.95 -1.59
C ILE A 70 -2.17 -4.98 -3.12
N GLY A 71 -1.69 -3.90 -3.77
CA GLY A 71 -1.74 -3.75 -5.22
C GLY A 71 -2.54 -2.52 -5.61
N TYR A 72 -3.04 -2.49 -6.84
CA TYR A 72 -3.90 -1.39 -7.28
C TYR A 72 -5.30 -1.62 -6.72
N VAL A 73 -5.70 -0.79 -5.75
CA VAL A 73 -7.05 -0.78 -5.18
C VAL A 73 -7.86 0.31 -5.86
N ASP A 74 -8.98 -0.06 -6.45
CA ASP A 74 -9.91 0.90 -7.04
C ASP A 74 -10.55 1.76 -5.95
N GLY A 75 -10.59 3.09 -6.11
CA GLY A 75 -11.00 4.02 -5.04
C GLY A 75 -10.02 4.17 -3.87
N GLY A 76 -8.87 3.49 -3.90
CA GLY A 76 -7.79 3.69 -2.94
C GLY A 76 -8.11 3.22 -1.51
N PRO A 77 -7.58 3.91 -0.46
CA PRO A 77 -7.76 3.49 0.93
C PRO A 77 -9.22 3.44 1.39
N ALA A 78 -10.07 4.32 0.86
CA ALA A 78 -11.48 4.39 1.24
C ALA A 78 -12.21 3.07 0.94
N THR A 79 -11.88 2.43 -0.20
CA THR A 79 -12.44 1.13 -0.59
C THR A 79 -12.05 0.01 0.36
N VAL A 80 -10.83 0.04 0.91
CA VAL A 80 -10.38 -0.95 1.89
C VAL A 80 -11.19 -0.82 3.18
N VAL A 81 -11.39 0.41 3.67
CA VAL A 81 -12.22 0.66 4.86
C VAL A 81 -13.67 0.24 4.60
N ALA A 82 -14.22 0.60 3.44
CA ALA A 82 -15.58 0.25 3.07
C ALA A 82 -15.79 -1.27 2.88
N ALA A 83 -14.74 -2.04 2.64
CA ALA A 83 -14.78 -3.50 2.56
C ALA A 83 -14.72 -4.18 3.95
N MET A 84 -14.38 -3.43 5.00
CA MET A 84 -14.28 -3.93 6.38
C MET A 84 -15.47 -3.51 7.26
N GLN A 85 -16.34 -2.65 6.74
CA GLN A 85 -17.65 -2.30 7.32
C GLN A 85 -18.72 -3.26 6.79
#